data_AF-A0A3D4QV92-F1
#
_entry.id   AF-A0A3D4QV92-F1
#
_cell.length_a   1.000
_cell.length_b   1.000
_cell.length_c   1.000
_cell.angle_alpha   90.00
_cell.angle_beta   90.00
_cell.angle_gamma   90.00
#
_symmetry.space_group_name_H-M   'P 1'
#
loop_
_entity.id
_entity.type
_entity.pdbx_description
1 polymer ?
#
loop_
_entity_poly.entity_id
_entity_poly.type
_entity_poly.pdbx_seq_one_letter_code
_entity_poly.pdbx_strand_id
1 'polypeptide(L)' 'MKRKVFILSIFFVILFTGCLQETEYNFGYIDKTGNFVIEPQFDNALPFNEDMAAVM' A
#
# COMPACT_ATOMS: atom_id res chain seq x y z
N MET A 1 -27.56 -24.54 -18.39
CA MET A 1 -26.92 -24.78 -17.07
C MET A 1 -25.46 -24.31 -17.02
N LYS A 2 -25.15 -23.06 -17.42
CA LYS A 2 -23.75 -22.55 -17.46
C LYS A 2 -23.51 -21.22 -16.72
N ARG A 3 -24.59 -20.52 -16.30
CA ARG A 3 -24.50 -19.23 -15.60
C ARG A 3 -24.25 -19.37 -14.09
N LYS A 4 -24.76 -20.43 -13.45
CA LYS A 4 -24.58 -20.67 -12.00
C LYS A 4 -23.14 -21.09 -11.64
N VAL A 5 -22.47 -21.87 -12.50
CA VAL A 5 -21.06 -22.30 -12.28
C VAL A 5 -20.10 -21.13 -12.47
N PHE A 6 -20.36 -20.24 -13.43
CA PHE A 6 -19.54 -19.04 -13.65
C PHE A 6 -19.66 -18.03 -12.49
N ILE A 7 -20.87 -17.81 -11.98
CA ILE A 7 -21.11 -16.95 -10.80
C ILE A 7 -20.45 -17.55 -9.55
N LEU A 8 -20.57 -18.86 -9.34
CA LEU A 8 -19.92 -19.56 -8.23
C LEU A 8 -18.37 -19.53 -8.35
N SER A 9 -17.85 -19.61 -9.58
CA SER A 9 -16.42 -19.49 -9.88
C SER A 9 -15.90 -18.07 -9.62
N ILE A 10 -16.66 -17.03 -9.95
CA ILE A 10 -16.25 -15.63 -9.66
C ILE A 10 -16.22 -15.37 -8.15
N PHE A 11 -17.23 -15.84 -7.41
CA PHE A 11 -17.24 -15.74 -5.94
C PHE A 11 -16.07 -16.48 -5.27
N PHE A 12 -15.67 -17.62 -5.82
CA PHE A 12 -14.55 -18.41 -5.30
C PHE A 12 -13.18 -17.74 -5.56
N VAL A 13 -13.02 -17.07 -6.71
CA VAL A 13 -11.80 -16.30 -7.03
C VAL A 13 -11.64 -15.10 -6.08
N ILE A 14 -12.73 -14.37 -5.77
CA ILE A 14 -12.68 -13.19 -4.88
C ILE A 14 -12.31 -13.59 -3.43
N LEU A 15 -12.68 -14.79 -2.97
CA LEU A 15 -12.34 -15.30 -1.63
C LEU A 15 -10.89 -15.81 -1.51
N PHE A 16 -10.25 -16.22 -2.61
CA PHE A 16 -8.87 -16.71 -2.63
C PHE A 16 -7.83 -15.63 -2.96
N THR A 17 -8.20 -14.57 -3.68
CA THR A 17 -7.27 -13.47 -4.03
C THR A 17 -7.24 -12.34 -2.99
N GLY A 18 -7.98 -12.44 -1.89
CA GLY A 18 -7.95 -11.44 -0.80
C GLY A 18 -6.64 -11.39 0.00
N CYS A 19 -5.65 -12.26 -0.28
CA CYS A 19 -4.39 -12.37 0.47
C CYS A 19 -3.16 -11.82 -0.29
N LEU A 20 -3.32 -11.37 -1.54
CA LEU A 20 -2.24 -10.75 -2.32
C LEU A 20 -2.55 -9.29 -2.60
N GLN A 21 -2.91 -8.55 -1.56
CA GLN A 21 -2.83 -7.11 -1.63
C GLN A 21 -1.34 -6.79 -1.46
N GLU A 22 -0.64 -6.62 -2.58
CA GLU A 22 0.70 -6.02 -2.61
C GLU A 22 0.62 -4.78 -1.71
N THR A 23 1.20 -4.86 -0.52
CA THR A 23 1.28 -3.70 0.36
C THR A 23 2.46 -2.91 -0.17
N GLU A 24 2.17 -1.85 -0.93
CA GLU A 24 3.19 -0.87 -1.29
C GLU A 24 3.68 -0.23 0.01
N TYR A 25 4.94 -0.51 0.34
CA TYR A 25 5.61 0.06 1.51
C TYR A 25 6.09 1.44 1.15
N ASN A 26 5.22 2.44 1.34
CA ASN A 26 5.58 3.82 1.09
C ASN A 26 6.20 4.46 2.33
N PHE A 27 7.10 5.40 2.09
CA PHE A 27 7.74 6.24 3.09
C PHE A 27 7.07 7.61 3.14
N GLY A 28 6.98 8.15 4.36
CA GLY A 28 6.54 9.50 4.67
C GLY A 28 7.37 10.04 5.83
N TYR A 29 7.03 11.23 6.33
CA TYR A 29 7.77 11.88 7.40
C TYR A 29 6.85 12.26 8.54
N ILE A 30 7.27 11.94 9.76
CA ILE A 30 6.55 12.25 11.00
C ILE A 30 7.28 13.34 11.78
N ASP A 31 6.53 14.12 12.56
CA ASP A 31 7.11 15.02 13.54
C ASP A 31 7.52 14.28 14.84
N LYS A 32 8.06 15.02 15.81
CA LYS A 32 8.47 14.47 17.12
C LYS A 32 7.31 13.97 17.98
N THR A 33 6.06 14.33 17.64
CA THR A 33 4.86 13.88 18.34
C THR A 33 4.27 12.60 17.73
N GLY A 34 4.83 12.16 16.59
CA GLY A 34 4.41 10.95 15.87
C GLY A 34 3.32 11.21 14.83
N ASN A 35 3.00 12.48 14.53
CA ASN A 35 2.03 12.82 13.50
C ASN A 35 2.70 12.91 12.14
N PHE A 36 2.03 12.44 11.07
CA PHE A 36 2.50 12.63 9.71
C PHE A 36 2.49 14.12 9.34
N VAL A 37 3.65 14.61 8.92
CA VAL A 37 3.82 15.91 8.26
C VAL A 37 3.73 15.71 6.75
N ILE A 38 4.22 14.57 6.27
CA ILE A 38 4.08 14.10 4.88
C ILE A 38 3.59 12.66 4.94
N GLU A 39 2.40 12.41 4.40
CA GLU A 39 1.80 11.07 4.32
C GLU A 39 2.68 10.12 3.49
N PRO A 40 2.69 8.80 3.79
CA PRO A 40 3.43 7.81 3.02
C PRO A 40 3.08 7.85 1.53
N GLN A 41 4.03 8.26 0.69
CA GLN A 41 3.82 8.38 -0.76
C GLN A 41 5.08 8.13 -1.61
N PHE A 42 6.22 7.86 -0.98
CA PHE A 42 7.50 7.64 -1.66
C PHE A 42 7.87 6.16 -1.59
N ASP A 43 8.47 5.62 -2.65
CA ASP A 43 8.94 4.24 -2.67
C ASP A 43 10.16 4.07 -1.77
N ASN A 44 10.92 5.15 -1.55
CA ASN A 44 12.06 5.21 -0.64
C ASN A 44 12.28 6.64 -0.10
N ALA A 45 12.85 6.75 1.09
CA ALA A 45 13.19 8.02 1.71
C ALA A 45 14.50 7.93 2.50
N LEU A 46 15.40 8.90 2.30
CA LEU A 46 16.61 9.05 3.11
C LEU A 46 16.35 9.91 4.36
N PRO A 47 17.19 9.79 5.41
CA PRO A 47 17.18 10.72 6.54
C PRO A 47 17.45 12.16 6.12
N PHE A 48 16.96 13.11 6.91
CA PHE A 48 17.27 14.52 6.71
C PHE A 48 18.76 14.82 6.90
N ASN A 49 19.31 15.66 6.03
CA ASN A 49 20.62 16.29 6.13
C ASN A 49 20.50 17.74 5.61
N GLU A 50 21.00 18.72 6.36
CA GLU A 50 20.88 20.15 6.02
C GLU A 50 19.43 20.57 5.66
N ASP A 51 18.47 20.15 6.48
CA ASP A 51 17.03 20.44 6.32
C ASP A 51 16.37 19.89 5.04
N MET A 52 17.05 19.00 4.33
CA MET A 52 16.54 18.34 3.12
C MET A 52 16.65 16.82 3.23
N ALA A 53 15.79 16.12 2.49
CA ALA A 53 15.86 14.67 2.36
C ALA A 53 15.56 14.26 0.92
N ALA A 54 16.30 13.28 0.41
CA ALA A 54 16.06 12.72 -0.91
C ALA A 54 15.05 11.58 -0.84
N VAL A 55 14.15 11.53 -1.82
CA VAL A 55 13.06 10.55 -1.94
C VAL A 55 13.00 10.01 -3.38
N MET A 56 12.44 8.82 -3.56
CA MET A 56 12.14 8.20 -4.86
C MET A 56 10.65 8.00 -5.03
#